data_AF-A0A7R9EM35-F1
#
_entry.id   AF-A0A7R9EM35-F1
#
_cell.length_a   1.000
_cell.length_b   1.000
_cell.length_c   1.000
_cell.angle_alpha   90.00
_cell.angle_beta   90.00
_cell.angle_gamma   90.00
#
_symmetry.space_group_name_H-M   'P 1'
#
loop_
_entity.id
_entity.type
_entity.pdbx_description
1 polymer ?
#
loop_
_entity_poly.entity_id
_entity_poly.type
_entity_poly.pdbx_seq_one_letter_code
_entity_poly.pdbx_strand_id
1 'polypeptide(L)'
;MCLSKCKSVGLSDQVQVDLLATRRPVGRSWNYNSLSLLIGKCCTHSVLYAKLITPDGMDHGLHSFVVPIRNPTTLLPYPGVTVGDMGEKVGLNGFDNGFVMFDQYRIPRENLLNKNGDVTPEGKYVSPMKDPKKRFGASLGNLSSGRISIIGTCVEYLISAITIATRYAATRKQFGPSEDKELPVIEYQLQADFGMEVHGLSSAGKPVCSWLSRDAIQECREACGGHGYLKVSGLGDLRNNNDACCTYEGENSVLIQQTSNWLLQLWSRRDGKSQGPITSPLGSVDFLSNAQDILATKFSASTKEMAVRPETLLAAYEWLICWLLQATNDRIKSNSDSGMDAFTAKNNAQVFYARPLSITFLEHFILLKFWQKVTGNDVESSLRPVLLRLCSLYGAWRLERHLTILYQGSYLTDGLSAQLLCDGILDLCAQLKPDVIALVDAIAPPDFVLNSALGGSDGHLYKNLQAAIYRTPQVFERPSWWKDIVDWQTKSKL
;
A
#
# COMPACT_ATOMS: atom_id res chain seq x y z
N MET A 1 11.38 -11.08 45.48
CA MET A 1 12.85 -11.11 45.64
C MET A 1 13.43 -12.20 44.75
N CYS A 2 13.96 -11.82 43.58
CA CYS A 2 15.10 -12.50 42.92
C CYS A 2 15.56 -11.59 41.78
N LEU A 3 16.38 -10.61 42.16
CA LEU A 3 17.33 -9.97 41.26
C LEU A 3 18.30 -11.06 40.75
N SER A 4 18.57 -11.12 39.45
CA SER A 4 19.85 -11.65 39.01
C SER A 4 20.42 -10.88 37.82
N LYS A 5 21.67 -10.46 38.06
CA LYS A 5 22.61 -9.62 37.32
C LYS A 5 22.81 -10.03 35.85
N CYS A 6 22.76 -9.06 34.94
CA CYS A 6 23.55 -9.11 33.71
C CYS A 6 25.01 -8.80 34.08
N LYS A 7 25.93 -9.72 33.81
CA LYS A 7 27.36 -9.40 33.71
C LYS A 7 27.60 -8.74 32.37
N SER A 8 27.94 -7.45 32.38
CA SER A 8 28.67 -6.85 31.28
C SER A 8 30.05 -7.52 31.23
N VAL A 9 30.39 -8.10 30.09
CA VAL A 9 31.77 -8.43 29.76
C VAL A 9 32.20 -7.37 28.76
N GLY A 10 33.10 -6.49 29.21
CA GLY A 10 33.62 -5.40 28.41
C GLY A 10 34.39 -5.92 27.21
N LEU A 11 33.94 -5.52 26.02
CA LEU A 11 34.71 -5.39 24.79
C LEU A 11 34.00 -4.24 24.03
N SER A 12 34.68 -3.10 23.90
CA SER A 12 34.14 -1.80 23.47
C SER A 12 33.62 -1.75 22.02
N ASP A 13 33.74 -2.82 21.25
CA ASP A 13 33.56 -2.79 19.79
C ASP A 13 32.42 -3.69 19.28
N GLN A 14 31.72 -4.40 20.17
CA GLN A 14 30.62 -5.29 19.78
C GLN A 14 29.28 -4.85 20.37
N VAL A 15 28.25 -4.79 19.52
CA VAL A 15 26.87 -4.60 19.96
C VAL A 15 26.23 -5.98 20.11
N GLN A 16 25.78 -6.28 21.32
CA GLN A 16 24.92 -7.41 21.55
C GLN A 16 23.53 -7.08 21.01
N VAL A 17 23.11 -7.77 19.95
CA VAL A 17 21.74 -7.67 19.45
C VAL A 17 20.88 -8.59 20.31
N ASP A 18 20.52 -8.10 21.51
CA ASP A 18 19.49 -8.73 22.32
C ASP A 18 18.12 -8.35 21.72
N LEU A 19 17.63 -9.16 20.79
CA LEU A 19 16.23 -9.11 20.39
C LEU A 19 15.40 -9.49 21.62
N LEU A 20 14.66 -8.52 22.17
CA LEU A 20 13.80 -8.61 23.36
C LEU A 20 12.78 -9.78 23.34
N ALA A 21 12.64 -10.52 22.25
CA ALA A 21 11.77 -11.67 22.11
C ALA A 21 12.45 -13.05 22.31
N THR A 22 13.74 -13.10 22.68
CA THR A 22 14.43 -14.35 23.07
C THR A 22 14.26 -14.69 24.55
N ARG A 23 13.63 -13.81 25.36
CA ARG A 23 13.22 -14.15 26.73
C ARG A 23 11.89 -14.91 26.70
N ARG A 24 12.01 -16.24 26.80
CA ARG A 24 10.94 -17.26 26.91
C ARG A 24 9.61 -16.75 27.52
N PRO A 25 8.46 -17.04 26.89
CA PRO A 25 7.26 -17.37 27.64
C PRO A 25 7.34 -18.85 28.06
N VAL A 26 7.12 -19.11 29.33
CA VAL A 26 6.79 -20.45 29.83
C VAL A 26 5.47 -20.86 29.16
N GLY A 27 5.53 -21.82 28.23
CA GLY A 27 4.35 -22.39 27.56
C GLY A 27 4.42 -22.29 26.04
N ARG A 28 4.33 -23.46 25.38
CA ARG A 28 4.30 -23.77 23.93
C ARG A 28 3.67 -22.68 23.04
N SER A 29 4.39 -21.58 22.81
CA SER A 29 4.00 -20.52 21.88
C SER A 29 5.25 -20.12 21.10
N TRP A 30 5.24 -20.45 19.81
CA TRP A 30 6.31 -20.15 18.87
C TRP A 30 6.10 -18.74 18.34
N ASN A 31 6.91 -17.77 18.79
CA ASN A 31 6.89 -16.41 18.25
C ASN A 31 7.99 -16.29 17.19
N TYR A 32 7.61 -16.17 15.92
CA TYR A 32 8.53 -15.93 14.80
C TYR A 32 9.07 -14.50 14.88
N ASN A 33 10.36 -14.35 15.17
CA ASN A 33 10.93 -13.07 15.61
C ASN A 33 11.47 -12.17 14.49
N SER A 34 11.32 -12.55 13.22
CA SER A 34 11.44 -11.68 12.04
C SER A 34 10.99 -12.46 10.80
N LEU A 35 10.06 -11.89 10.03
CA LEU A 35 9.59 -12.44 8.75
C LEU A 35 10.19 -11.59 7.64
N SER A 36 10.90 -12.22 6.71
CA SER A 36 11.52 -11.53 5.59
C SER A 36 11.31 -12.32 4.31
N LEU A 37 11.02 -11.59 3.24
CA LEU A 37 11.06 -12.11 1.89
C LEU A 37 12.51 -12.54 1.61
N LEU A 38 12.71 -13.81 1.25
CA LEU A 38 13.99 -14.40 0.81
C LEU A 38 15.02 -14.80 1.90
N ILE A 39 14.66 -14.79 3.19
CA ILE A 39 15.61 -15.21 4.25
C ILE A 39 15.72 -16.73 4.43
N GLY A 40 14.75 -17.50 3.94
CA GLY A 40 14.59 -18.92 4.25
C GLY A 40 15.77 -19.79 3.81
N LYS A 41 16.32 -19.52 2.62
CA LYS A 41 17.38 -20.32 1.99
C LYS A 41 18.55 -19.47 1.49
N CYS A 42 18.29 -18.33 0.86
CA CYS A 42 19.28 -17.66 0.02
C CYS A 42 20.07 -16.53 0.72
N CYS A 43 19.45 -15.82 1.66
CA CYS A 43 20.01 -14.61 2.27
C CYS A 43 21.31 -14.86 3.07
N THR A 44 22.40 -14.18 2.70
CA THR A 44 23.67 -14.20 3.47
C THR A 44 23.73 -13.11 4.53
N HIS A 45 23.11 -11.95 4.28
CA HIS A 45 23.05 -10.80 5.19
C HIS A 45 21.65 -10.19 5.13
N SER A 46 21.13 -9.77 6.28
CA SER A 46 19.81 -9.15 6.40
C SER A 46 19.90 -7.80 7.11
N VAL A 47 19.01 -6.87 6.77
CA VAL A 47 18.79 -5.66 7.56
C VAL A 47 17.69 -5.96 8.57
N LEU A 48 18.07 -6.10 9.84
CA LEU A 48 17.14 -6.38 10.93
C LEU A 48 16.72 -5.10 11.63
N TYR A 49 15.44 -4.99 11.93
CA TYR A 49 14.92 -3.96 12.82
C TYR A 49 14.83 -4.52 14.24
N ALA A 50 15.53 -3.90 15.18
CA ALA A 50 15.53 -4.29 16.59
C ALA A 50 15.48 -3.06 17.50
N LYS A 51 14.99 -3.24 18.72
CA LYS A 51 15.10 -2.20 19.75
C LYS A 51 16.57 -2.03 20.12
N LEU A 52 17.08 -0.81 20.01
CA LEU A 52 18.44 -0.48 20.41
C LEU A 52 18.46 -0.20 21.92
N ILE A 53 19.17 -1.06 22.66
CA ILE A 53 19.38 -0.91 24.10
C ILE A 53 20.87 -0.62 24.33
N THR A 54 21.17 0.51 24.96
CA THR A 54 22.56 0.89 25.29
C THR A 54 23.03 0.26 26.62
N PRO A 55 24.34 0.24 26.92
CA PRO A 55 24.88 -0.38 28.15
C PRO A 55 24.33 0.17 29.47
N ASP A 56 23.79 1.38 29.46
CA ASP A 56 23.06 2.02 30.57
C ASP A 56 21.63 1.45 30.77
N GLY A 57 21.20 0.54 29.90
CA GLY A 57 19.89 -0.09 29.93
C GLY A 57 18.76 0.73 29.28
N MET A 58 19.07 1.86 28.64
CA MET A 58 18.04 2.69 27.99
C MET A 58 17.60 2.12 26.63
N ASP A 59 16.28 2.08 26.40
CA ASP A 59 15.64 1.75 25.11
C ASP A 59 15.53 3.01 24.25
N HIS A 60 16.25 3.03 23.12
CA HIS A 60 16.24 4.13 22.15
C HIS A 60 15.29 3.90 20.98
N GLY A 61 14.44 2.88 21.07
CA GLY A 61 13.47 2.50 20.05
C GLY A 61 14.08 1.69 18.91
N LEU A 62 13.30 1.56 17.84
CA LEU A 62 13.62 0.68 16.71
C LEU A 62 14.76 1.28 15.86
N HIS A 63 15.81 0.50 15.63
CA HIS A 63 16.95 0.81 14.76
C HIS A 63 17.21 -0.35 13.79
N SER A 64 17.95 -0.06 12.72
CA SER A 64 18.28 -1.03 11.68
C SER A 64 19.74 -1.49 11.80
N PHE A 65 19.96 -2.80 11.72
CA PHE A 65 21.27 -3.43 11.83
C PHE A 65 21.54 -4.32 10.63
N VAL A 66 22.73 -4.24 10.04
CA VAL A 66 23.17 -5.19 9.01
C VAL A 66 23.68 -6.44 9.72
N VAL A 67 23.04 -7.59 9.53
CA VAL A 67 23.34 -8.81 10.30
C VAL A 67 23.74 -9.93 9.36
N PRO A 68 24.95 -10.49 9.48
CA PRO A 68 25.34 -11.70 8.78
C PRO A 68 24.47 -12.88 9.25
N ILE A 69 23.88 -13.61 8.31
CA ILE A 69 23.00 -14.75 8.58
C ILE A 69 23.70 -16.06 8.21
N ARG A 70 24.36 -16.09 7.04
CA ARG A 70 25.02 -17.28 6.50
C ARG A 70 26.44 -16.96 6.06
N ASN A 71 27.31 -17.95 6.13
CA ASN A 71 28.60 -17.91 5.46
C ASN A 71 28.37 -17.82 3.93
N PRO A 72 28.91 -16.80 3.22
CA PRO A 72 28.66 -16.63 1.79
C PRO A 72 29.20 -17.74 0.89
N THR A 73 30.17 -18.53 1.36
CA THR A 73 30.78 -19.63 0.60
C THR A 73 30.02 -20.94 0.81
N THR A 74 29.59 -21.23 2.03
CA THR A 74 28.94 -22.52 2.36
C THR A 74 27.42 -22.44 2.46
N LEU A 75 26.86 -21.23 2.55
CA LEU A 75 25.45 -20.94 2.87
C LEU A 75 24.95 -21.56 4.19
N LEU A 76 25.86 -22.07 5.02
CA LEU A 76 25.54 -22.52 6.37
C LEU A 76 25.31 -21.30 7.27
N PRO A 77 24.29 -21.35 8.15
CA PRO A 77 24.06 -20.28 9.11
C PRO A 77 25.25 -20.14 10.08
N TYR A 78 25.52 -18.91 10.52
CA TYR A 78 26.54 -18.68 11.54
C TYR A 78 26.11 -19.28 12.90
N PRO A 79 27.06 -19.67 13.77
CA PRO A 79 26.75 -20.10 15.14
C PRO A 79 25.90 -19.07 15.89
N GLY A 80 24.86 -19.54 16.58
CA GLY A 80 23.88 -18.66 17.24
C GLY A 80 22.78 -18.10 16.33
N VAL A 81 22.77 -18.45 15.04
CA VAL A 81 21.69 -18.10 14.09
C VAL A 81 20.90 -19.35 13.72
N THR A 82 19.59 -19.34 14.00
CA THR A 82 18.66 -20.36 13.49
C THR A 82 17.82 -19.74 12.38
N VAL A 83 17.85 -20.30 11.18
CA VAL A 83 17.13 -19.79 10.01
C VAL A 83 16.52 -20.94 9.22
N GLY A 84 15.31 -20.74 8.70
CA GLY A 84 14.61 -21.76 7.95
C GLY A 84 13.48 -21.20 7.10
N ASP A 85 12.96 -22.03 6.20
CA ASP A 85 11.84 -21.72 5.32
C ASP A 85 10.51 -21.93 6.06
N MET A 86 9.52 -21.09 5.78
CA MET A 86 8.20 -21.11 6.42
C MET A 86 7.23 -22.13 5.79
N GLY A 87 7.59 -22.75 4.68
CA GLY A 87 6.79 -23.72 3.95
C GLY A 87 5.92 -23.10 2.86
N GLU A 88 4.96 -23.90 2.40
CA GLU A 88 4.06 -23.53 1.32
C GLU A 88 3.15 -22.35 1.69
N LYS A 89 2.94 -21.48 0.72
CA LYS A 89 2.08 -20.29 0.78
C LYS A 89 0.93 -20.43 -0.22
N VAL A 90 -0.11 -19.64 -0.03
CA VAL A 90 -1.24 -19.56 -0.99
C VAL A 90 -0.79 -19.14 -2.40
N GLY A 91 0.25 -18.30 -2.49
CA GLY A 91 0.87 -17.83 -3.72
C GLY A 91 2.33 -17.43 -3.47
N LEU A 92 3.03 -16.97 -4.51
CA LEU A 92 4.43 -16.53 -4.42
C LEU A 92 5.40 -17.62 -3.90
N ASN A 93 5.15 -18.90 -4.21
CA ASN A 93 5.98 -20.02 -3.76
C ASN A 93 7.40 -20.04 -4.34
N GLY A 94 7.70 -19.19 -5.34
CA GLY A 94 9.06 -18.93 -5.79
C GLY A 94 9.92 -18.12 -4.81
N PHE A 95 9.30 -17.48 -3.81
CA PHE A 95 10.00 -16.77 -2.74
C PHE A 95 10.19 -17.68 -1.52
N ASP A 96 11.43 -17.79 -1.03
CA ASP A 96 11.81 -18.50 0.19
C ASP A 96 11.59 -17.65 1.44
N ASN A 97 10.33 -17.28 1.70
CA ASN A 97 9.94 -16.64 2.95
C ASN A 97 10.41 -17.48 4.13
N GLY A 98 11.17 -16.86 5.03
CA GLY A 98 11.80 -17.57 6.13
C GLY A 98 11.61 -16.90 7.48
N PHE A 99 11.98 -17.66 8.51
CA PHE A 99 12.15 -17.15 9.86
C PHE A 99 13.63 -17.10 10.21
N VAL A 100 13.97 -16.20 11.14
CA VAL A 100 15.29 -16.17 11.76
C VAL A 100 15.18 -15.93 13.26
N MET A 101 16.04 -16.60 14.02
CA MET A 101 16.19 -16.47 15.47
C MET A 101 17.67 -16.35 15.81
N PHE A 102 17.98 -15.56 16.83
CA PHE A 102 19.33 -15.29 17.28
C PHE A 102 19.46 -15.74 18.73
N ASP A 103 20.51 -16.50 19.05
CA ASP A 103 20.85 -16.91 20.39
C ASP A 103 22.18 -16.28 20.78
N GLN A 104 22.09 -15.19 21.55
CA GLN A 104 23.24 -14.39 22.01
C GLN A 104 24.22 -14.03 20.87
N TYR A 105 23.68 -13.79 19.66
CA TYR A 105 24.46 -13.48 18.46
C TYR A 105 25.03 -12.06 18.53
N ARG A 106 26.33 -11.92 18.29
CA ARG A 106 27.05 -10.65 18.36
C ARG A 106 27.42 -10.17 16.98
N ILE A 107 27.23 -8.88 16.75
CA ILE A 107 27.72 -8.18 15.56
C ILE A 107 28.57 -6.97 15.96
N PRO A 108 29.46 -6.51 15.08
CA PRO A 108 30.19 -5.28 15.33
C PRO A 108 29.27 -4.06 15.46
N ARG A 109 29.68 -3.05 16.22
CA ARG A 109 28.87 -1.83 16.44
C ARG A 109 28.56 -1.09 15.13
N GLU A 110 29.53 -1.06 14.23
CA GLU A 110 29.45 -0.45 12.90
C GLU A 110 28.37 -1.05 12.00
N ASN A 111 27.81 -2.20 12.35
CA ASN A 111 26.68 -2.78 11.65
C ASN A 111 25.36 -2.01 11.92
N LEU A 112 25.33 -1.08 12.88
CA LEU A 112 24.23 -0.15 13.08
C LEU A 112 24.15 0.85 11.92
N LEU A 113 23.00 0.93 11.24
CA LEU A 113 22.74 1.95 10.23
C LEU A 113 22.49 3.30 10.91
N ASN A 114 23.58 4.05 11.09
CA ASN A 114 23.66 5.13 12.07
C ASN A 114 23.23 6.53 11.58
N LYS A 115 22.66 6.65 10.38
CA LYS A 115 22.31 7.95 9.77
C LYS A 115 21.42 8.84 10.67
N ASN A 116 20.44 8.24 11.34
CA ASN A 116 19.45 8.95 12.16
C ASN A 116 19.69 8.80 13.68
N GLY A 117 20.70 8.02 14.08
CA GLY A 117 21.02 7.70 15.46
C GLY A 117 22.18 6.73 15.52
N ASP A 118 23.19 7.03 16.32
CA ASP A 118 24.43 6.28 16.47
C ASP A 118 24.69 5.94 17.94
N VAL A 119 25.61 5.02 18.17
CA VAL A 119 26.15 4.69 19.49
C VAL A 119 27.65 4.89 19.43
N THR A 120 28.23 5.72 20.30
CA THR A 120 29.68 5.93 20.34
C THR A 120 30.42 4.68 20.83
N PRO A 121 31.75 4.56 20.64
CA PRO A 121 32.54 3.44 21.20
C PRO A 121 32.40 3.28 22.72
N GLU A 122 32.09 4.37 23.43
CA GLU A 122 31.84 4.37 24.88
C GLU A 122 30.43 3.88 25.24
N GLY A 123 29.60 3.53 24.25
CA GLY A 123 28.24 3.04 24.44
C GLY A 123 27.19 4.14 24.60
N LYS A 124 27.52 5.40 24.28
CA LYS A 124 26.57 6.53 24.41
C LYS A 124 25.75 6.70 23.15
N TYR A 125 24.42 6.76 23.29
CA TYR A 125 23.55 7.09 22.17
C TYR A 125 23.65 8.57 21.77
N VAL A 126 23.75 8.83 20.47
CA VAL A 126 23.75 10.18 19.88
C VAL A 126 22.81 10.20 18.69
N SER A 127 22.05 11.29 18.52
CA SER A 127 21.18 11.44 17.35
C SER A 127 21.12 12.91 16.93
N PRO A 128 21.15 13.20 15.62
CA PRO A 128 20.88 14.54 15.11
C PRO A 128 19.41 14.96 15.37
N MET A 129 18.50 14.00 15.56
CA MET A 129 17.08 14.24 15.82
C MET A 129 16.77 14.12 17.31
N LYS A 130 16.50 15.25 17.97
CA LYS A 130 16.17 15.28 19.41
C LYS A 130 14.82 14.65 19.75
N ASP A 131 13.83 14.79 18.86
CA ASP A 131 12.47 14.28 19.07
C ASP A 131 12.34 12.79 18.66
N PRO A 132 12.02 11.88 19.62
CA PRO A 132 11.84 10.46 19.33
C PRO A 132 10.72 10.16 18.31
N LYS A 133 9.64 10.94 18.28
CA LYS A 133 8.53 10.74 17.33
C LYS A 133 8.95 11.06 15.90
N LYS A 134 9.70 12.13 15.71
CA LYS A 134 10.26 12.49 14.39
C LYS A 134 11.28 11.46 13.90
N ARG A 135 12.10 10.93 14.80
CA ARG A 135 13.08 9.86 14.49
C ARG A 135 12.40 8.57 14.03
N PHE A 136 11.30 8.19 14.69
CA PHE A 136 10.48 7.05 14.29
C PHE A 136 9.86 7.27 12.90
N GLY A 137 9.29 8.45 12.63
CA GLY A 137 8.74 8.82 11.32
C GLY A 137 9.78 8.77 10.19
N ALA A 138 10.99 9.29 10.42
CA ALA A 138 12.09 9.24 9.46
C ALA A 138 12.54 7.80 9.12
N SER A 139 12.46 6.88 10.09
CA SER A 139 12.80 5.46 9.90
C SER A 139 11.71 4.70 9.13
N LEU A 140 10.45 5.13 9.23
CA LEU A 140 9.31 4.60 8.47
C LEU A 140 9.18 5.20 7.06
N GLY A 141 9.80 6.34 6.77
CA GLY A 141 9.74 7.01 5.47
C GLY A 141 10.16 6.11 4.30
N ASN A 142 11.08 5.17 4.51
CA ASN A 142 11.50 4.19 3.50
C ASN A 142 10.40 3.19 3.11
N LEU A 143 9.45 2.88 4.02
CA LEU A 143 8.31 2.00 3.72
C LEU A 143 7.35 2.65 2.73
N SER A 144 7.31 3.99 2.66
CA SER A 144 6.54 4.71 1.64
C SER A 144 7.05 4.39 0.22
N SER A 145 8.37 4.22 0.04
CA SER A 145 8.95 3.82 -1.25
C SER A 145 8.55 2.38 -1.65
N GLY A 146 8.49 1.45 -0.68
CA GLY A 146 8.02 0.07 -0.90
C GLY A 146 6.55 0.00 -1.31
N ARG A 147 5.69 0.86 -0.75
CA ARG A 147 4.27 0.96 -1.10
C ARG A 147 4.05 1.49 -2.51
N ILE A 148 4.89 2.45 -2.92
CA ILE A 148 4.86 3.02 -4.26
C ILE A 148 5.36 1.97 -5.27
N SER A 149 6.36 1.13 -4.93
CA SER A 149 6.90 0.03 -5.78
C SER A 149 5.85 -0.92 -6.37
N ILE A 150 4.70 -1.08 -5.69
CA ILE A 150 3.57 -1.90 -6.18
C ILE A 150 2.90 -1.30 -7.45
N ILE A 151 3.17 -0.02 -7.78
CA ILE A 151 2.64 0.72 -8.95
C ILE A 151 3.75 0.87 -10.02
N GLY A 152 4.43 -0.24 -10.32
CA GLY A 152 5.74 -0.42 -10.98
C GLY A 152 6.34 0.68 -11.88
N THR A 153 5.83 0.94 -13.08
CA THR A 153 6.68 1.58 -14.11
C THR A 153 6.81 3.11 -13.98
N CYS A 154 5.75 3.83 -13.63
CA CYS A 154 5.84 5.27 -13.32
C CYS A 154 6.64 5.53 -12.03
N VAL A 155 6.75 4.49 -11.21
CA VAL A 155 7.35 4.53 -9.90
C VAL A 155 8.86 4.36 -9.93
N GLU A 156 9.43 3.56 -10.84
CA GLU A 156 10.89 3.48 -10.94
C GLU A 156 11.51 4.84 -11.33
N TYR A 157 10.84 5.57 -12.22
CA TYR A 157 11.21 6.96 -12.54
C TYR A 157 10.98 7.90 -11.35
N LEU A 158 9.87 7.77 -10.62
CA LEU A 158 9.57 8.61 -9.46
C LEU A 158 10.49 8.34 -8.27
N ILE A 159 10.86 7.09 -8.00
CA ILE A 159 11.81 6.70 -6.95
C ILE A 159 13.20 7.26 -7.26
N SER A 160 13.63 7.15 -8.52
CA SER A 160 14.89 7.73 -8.96
C SER A 160 14.86 9.25 -8.81
N ALA A 161 13.79 9.90 -9.29
CA ALA A 161 13.59 11.35 -9.21
C ALA A 161 13.50 11.85 -7.76
N ILE A 162 12.71 11.21 -6.89
CA ILE A 162 12.57 11.55 -5.46
C ILE A 162 13.88 11.29 -4.73
N THR A 163 14.56 10.18 -4.97
CA THR A 163 15.86 9.90 -4.34
C THR A 163 16.90 10.96 -4.71
N ILE A 164 16.96 11.35 -5.99
CA ILE A 164 17.84 12.42 -6.47
C ILE A 164 17.43 13.77 -5.85
N ALA A 165 16.14 14.12 -5.91
CA ALA A 165 15.61 15.39 -5.40
C ALA A 165 15.76 15.53 -3.88
N THR A 166 15.49 14.48 -3.10
CA THR A 166 15.66 14.47 -1.64
C THR A 166 17.13 14.55 -1.24
N ARG A 167 18.02 13.81 -1.92
CA ARG A 167 19.46 13.89 -1.64
C ARG A 167 20.03 15.25 -1.99
N TYR A 168 19.63 15.83 -3.13
CA TYR A 168 19.98 17.18 -3.53
C TYR A 168 19.43 18.21 -2.55
N ALA A 169 18.15 18.13 -2.17
CA ALA A 169 17.52 19.08 -1.24
C ALA A 169 18.12 19.03 0.18
N ALA A 170 18.61 17.88 0.61
CA ALA A 170 19.25 17.72 1.91
C ALA A 170 20.66 18.31 1.99
N THR A 171 21.35 18.46 0.86
CA THR A 171 22.75 18.92 0.81
C THR A 171 22.92 20.30 0.18
N ARG A 172 22.09 20.64 -0.80
CA ARG A 172 22.08 21.97 -1.42
C ARG A 172 21.56 22.97 -0.39
N LYS A 173 22.39 23.94 -0.05
CA LYS A 173 22.02 25.15 0.69
C LYS A 173 21.91 26.29 -0.31
N GLN A 174 20.88 27.11 -0.16
CA GLN A 174 20.71 28.32 -0.97
C GLN A 174 19.63 29.19 -0.35
N PHE A 175 19.98 30.43 0.03
CA PHE A 175 19.18 31.33 0.88
C PHE A 175 19.07 30.89 2.35
N GLY A 176 18.80 31.84 3.23
CA GLY A 176 18.71 31.59 4.67
C GLY A 176 18.50 32.89 5.44
N PRO A 177 18.30 32.82 6.76
CA PRO A 177 18.06 34.01 7.58
C PRO A 177 19.22 35.03 7.60
N SER A 178 20.40 34.68 7.10
CA SER A 178 21.51 35.60 6.80
C SER A 178 22.39 35.04 5.67
N GLU A 179 23.24 35.89 5.07
CA GLU A 179 24.21 35.49 4.02
C GLU A 179 25.14 34.36 4.49
N ASP A 180 25.48 34.33 5.77
CA ASP A 180 26.42 33.35 6.36
C ASP A 180 25.74 32.04 6.79
N LYS A 181 24.40 31.97 6.71
CA LYS A 181 23.61 30.85 7.24
C LYS A 181 22.55 30.39 6.25
N GLU A 182 23.00 29.82 5.15
CA GLU A 182 22.12 29.16 4.21
C GLU A 182 21.54 27.87 4.79
N LEU A 183 20.24 27.66 4.58
CA LEU A 183 19.55 26.45 5.02
C LEU A 183 19.55 25.42 3.88
N PRO A 184 19.69 24.11 4.19
CA PRO A 184 19.40 23.06 3.23
C PRO A 184 18.00 23.26 2.64
N VAL A 185 17.85 23.08 1.33
CA VAL A 185 16.58 23.31 0.62
C VAL A 185 15.44 22.46 1.20
N ILE A 186 15.75 21.32 1.81
CA ILE A 186 14.77 20.47 2.51
C ILE A 186 14.16 21.11 3.77
N GLU A 187 14.81 22.12 4.36
CA GLU A 187 14.29 22.88 5.51
C GLU A 187 13.21 23.90 5.08
N TYR A 188 13.00 24.10 3.77
CA TYR A 188 11.88 24.90 3.28
C TYR A 188 10.56 24.14 3.39
N GLN A 189 9.55 24.83 3.94
CA GLN A 189 8.21 24.31 4.22
C GLN A 189 7.59 23.56 3.02
N LEU A 190 7.81 24.05 1.79
CA LEU A 190 7.31 23.46 0.54
C LEU A 190 7.74 22.00 0.34
N GLN A 191 8.97 21.62 0.75
CA GLN A 191 9.50 20.27 0.55
C GLN A 191 8.96 19.27 1.59
N ALA A 192 8.68 19.75 2.81
CA ALA A 192 8.03 18.96 3.84
C ALA A 192 6.55 18.67 3.47
N ASP A 193 5.86 19.64 2.88
CA ASP A 193 4.47 19.50 2.46
C ASP A 193 4.32 18.47 1.32
N PHE A 194 5.28 18.42 0.37
CA PHE A 194 5.32 17.37 -0.66
C PHE A 194 5.45 15.96 -0.07
N GLY A 195 6.36 15.77 0.89
CA GLY A 195 6.56 14.47 1.53
C GLY A 195 5.32 13.99 2.29
N MET A 196 4.63 14.91 2.98
CA MET A 196 3.40 14.63 3.70
C MET A 196 2.24 14.30 2.75
N GLU A 197 2.10 15.03 1.65
CA GLU A 197 1.11 14.75 0.61
C GLU A 197 1.33 13.37 -0.04
N VAL A 198 2.56 13.05 -0.43
CA VAL A 198 2.92 11.73 -0.99
C VAL A 198 2.66 10.61 0.02
N HIS A 199 2.95 10.84 1.31
CA HIS A 199 2.63 9.88 2.36
C HIS A 199 1.12 9.66 2.52
N GLY A 200 0.33 10.74 2.52
CA GLY A 200 -1.13 10.67 2.57
C GLY A 200 -1.72 9.93 1.37
N LEU A 201 -1.26 10.25 0.16
CA LEU A 201 -1.69 9.60 -1.08
C LEU A 201 -1.28 8.13 -1.13
N SER A 202 -0.03 7.78 -0.84
CA SER A 202 0.44 6.39 -0.88
C SER A 202 -0.23 5.50 0.18
N SER A 203 -0.60 6.07 1.33
CA SER A 203 -1.28 5.35 2.41
C SER A 203 -2.74 4.99 2.10
N ALA A 204 -3.40 5.72 1.19
CA ALA A 204 -4.68 5.29 0.63
C ALA A 204 -4.49 4.51 -0.69
N GLY A 205 -3.49 4.91 -1.48
CA GLY A 205 -3.08 4.33 -2.76
C GLY A 205 -2.89 2.83 -2.69
N LYS A 206 -2.00 2.37 -1.80
CA LYS A 206 -1.69 0.96 -1.66
C LYS A 206 -2.95 0.14 -1.29
N PRO A 207 -3.72 0.48 -0.24
CA PRO A 207 -4.94 -0.24 0.09
C PRO A 207 -5.97 -0.31 -1.04
N VAL A 208 -6.32 0.85 -1.63
CA VAL A 208 -7.38 0.91 -2.64
C VAL A 208 -6.96 0.18 -3.91
N CYS A 209 -5.73 0.37 -4.40
CA CYS A 209 -5.24 -0.32 -5.59
C CYS A 209 -5.14 -1.83 -5.36
N SER A 210 -4.61 -2.29 -4.21
CA SER A 210 -4.51 -3.74 -3.94
C SER A 210 -5.88 -4.42 -3.81
N TRP A 211 -6.86 -3.76 -3.18
CA TRP A 211 -8.24 -4.24 -3.15
C TRP A 211 -8.89 -4.24 -4.53
N LEU A 212 -8.71 -3.17 -5.31
CA LEU A 212 -9.24 -3.08 -6.68
C LEU A 212 -8.66 -4.19 -7.57
N SER A 213 -7.36 -4.44 -7.50
CA SER A 213 -6.71 -5.52 -8.24
C SER A 213 -7.24 -6.90 -7.81
N ARG A 214 -7.41 -7.13 -6.51
CA ARG A 214 -7.98 -8.39 -6.00
C ARG A 214 -9.39 -8.61 -6.56
N ASP A 215 -10.24 -7.61 -6.44
CA ASP A 215 -11.65 -7.69 -6.85
C ASP A 215 -11.74 -7.84 -8.38
N ALA A 216 -10.97 -7.06 -9.14
CA ALA A 216 -10.92 -7.16 -10.60
C ALA A 216 -10.46 -8.53 -11.09
N ILE A 217 -9.39 -9.11 -10.52
CA ILE A 217 -8.94 -10.46 -10.89
C ILE A 217 -10.03 -11.49 -10.59
N GLN A 218 -10.71 -11.35 -9.44
CA GLN A 218 -11.77 -12.26 -9.03
C GLN A 218 -13.00 -12.17 -9.96
N GLU A 219 -13.40 -10.97 -10.35
CA GLU A 219 -14.47 -10.72 -11.32
C GLU A 219 -14.10 -11.24 -12.71
N CYS A 220 -12.87 -11.01 -13.19
CA CYS A 220 -12.39 -11.56 -14.46
C CYS A 220 -12.44 -13.09 -14.46
N ARG A 221 -12.05 -13.74 -13.36
CA ARG A 221 -12.12 -15.20 -13.21
C ARG A 221 -13.55 -15.72 -13.32
N GLU A 222 -14.50 -15.04 -12.70
CA GLU A 222 -15.92 -15.40 -12.74
C GLU A 222 -16.55 -15.13 -14.11
N ALA A 223 -16.14 -14.04 -14.76
CA ALA A 223 -16.55 -13.71 -16.13
C ALA A 223 -16.09 -14.77 -17.16
N CYS A 224 -14.95 -15.43 -16.91
CA CYS A 224 -14.49 -16.57 -17.71
C CYS A 224 -15.22 -17.90 -17.39
N GLY A 225 -16.22 -17.89 -16.51
CA GLY A 225 -17.02 -19.06 -16.16
C GLY A 225 -16.20 -20.24 -15.63
N GLY A 226 -16.61 -21.46 -15.97
CA GLY A 226 -15.91 -22.69 -15.54
C GLY A 226 -14.46 -22.78 -16.02
N HIS A 227 -14.14 -22.24 -17.20
CA HIS A 227 -12.77 -22.25 -17.73
C HIS A 227 -11.84 -21.33 -16.94
N GLY A 228 -12.36 -20.25 -16.34
CA GLY A 228 -11.60 -19.37 -15.44
C GLY A 228 -11.08 -20.08 -14.19
N TYR A 229 -11.72 -21.18 -13.78
CA TYR A 229 -11.28 -22.01 -12.64
C TYR A 229 -10.04 -22.86 -12.95
N LEU A 230 -9.77 -23.15 -14.23
CA LEU A 230 -8.65 -24.02 -14.61
C LEU A 230 -7.30 -23.32 -14.37
N LYS A 231 -6.30 -24.07 -13.92
CA LYS A 231 -4.92 -23.56 -13.73
C LYS A 231 -4.36 -22.88 -14.97
N VAL A 232 -4.67 -23.44 -16.15
CA VAL A 232 -4.22 -22.92 -17.46
C VAL A 232 -4.83 -21.57 -17.84
N SER A 233 -5.80 -21.05 -17.07
CA SER A 233 -6.31 -19.68 -17.25
C SER A 233 -5.34 -18.62 -16.72
N GLY A 234 -4.44 -18.97 -15.80
CA GLY A 234 -3.54 -18.04 -15.11
C GLY A 234 -4.21 -17.17 -14.03
N LEU A 235 -5.54 -17.02 -14.04
CA LEU A 235 -6.27 -16.10 -13.15
C LEU A 235 -6.20 -16.50 -11.68
N GLY A 236 -6.18 -17.80 -11.38
CA GLY A 236 -6.03 -18.30 -10.01
C GLY A 236 -4.67 -17.93 -9.40
N ASP A 237 -3.60 -18.00 -10.20
CA ASP A 237 -2.25 -17.63 -9.74
C ASP A 237 -2.10 -16.12 -9.57
N LEU A 238 -2.63 -15.34 -10.51
CA LEU A 238 -2.67 -13.89 -10.39
C LEU A 238 -3.37 -13.46 -9.10
N ARG A 239 -4.52 -14.06 -8.80
CA ARG A 239 -5.28 -13.78 -7.57
C ARG A 239 -4.46 -14.11 -6.33
N ASN A 240 -3.96 -15.34 -6.24
CA ASN A 240 -3.21 -15.81 -5.08
C ASN A 240 -1.90 -15.01 -4.87
N ASN A 241 -1.26 -14.56 -5.94
CA ASN A 241 -0.07 -13.71 -5.85
C ASN A 241 -0.43 -12.29 -5.38
N ASN A 242 -1.55 -11.73 -5.83
CA ASN A 242 -2.02 -10.41 -5.42
C ASN A 242 -2.45 -10.34 -3.94
N ASP A 243 -2.91 -11.44 -3.34
CA ASP A 243 -3.36 -11.46 -1.94
C ASP A 243 -2.31 -10.92 -0.96
N ALA A 244 -1.02 -11.20 -1.22
CA ALA A 244 0.08 -10.67 -0.41
C ALA A 244 0.13 -9.12 -0.41
N CYS A 245 -0.22 -8.48 -1.53
CA CYS A 245 -0.28 -7.02 -1.67
C CYS A 245 -1.33 -6.38 -0.75
N CYS A 246 -2.34 -7.13 -0.30
CA CYS A 246 -3.32 -6.63 0.66
C CYS A 246 -2.76 -6.52 2.10
N THR A 247 -1.61 -7.13 2.38
CA THR A 247 -1.08 -7.24 3.75
C THR A 247 0.35 -6.71 3.90
N TYR A 248 1.24 -6.98 2.94
CA TYR A 248 2.64 -6.56 3.05
C TYR A 248 2.80 -5.04 2.89
N GLU A 249 3.93 -4.49 3.36
CA GLU A 249 4.23 -3.04 3.37
C GLU A 249 3.23 -2.16 4.15
N GLY A 250 2.43 -2.80 5.02
CA GLY A 250 1.41 -2.19 5.86
C GLY A 250 0.05 -2.81 5.59
N GLU A 251 -0.56 -3.40 6.62
CA GLU A 251 -1.91 -3.95 6.52
C GLU A 251 -2.89 -2.84 6.13
N ASN A 252 -3.76 -3.13 5.16
CA ASN A 252 -4.55 -2.11 4.47
C ASN A 252 -5.46 -1.31 5.41
N SER A 253 -6.06 -1.94 6.42
CA SER A 253 -7.00 -1.32 7.36
C SER A 253 -6.31 -0.40 8.37
N VAL A 254 -5.05 -0.66 8.70
CA VAL A 254 -4.21 0.22 9.51
C VAL A 254 -3.65 1.37 8.66
N LEU A 255 -3.16 1.04 7.47
CA LEU A 255 -2.46 1.98 6.60
C LEU A 255 -3.38 3.10 6.13
N ILE A 256 -4.60 2.77 5.72
CA ILE A 256 -5.57 3.73 5.20
C ILE A 256 -5.92 4.84 6.21
N GLN A 257 -5.77 4.58 7.52
CA GLN A 257 -6.02 5.57 8.56
C GLN A 257 -5.00 6.72 8.56
N GLN A 258 -3.81 6.52 7.98
CA GLN A 258 -2.79 7.57 7.90
C GLN A 258 -3.27 8.72 7.00
N THR A 259 -3.99 8.41 5.93
CA THR A 259 -4.60 9.40 5.02
C THR A 259 -5.67 10.22 5.72
N SER A 260 -6.66 9.60 6.36
CA SER A 260 -7.70 10.36 7.08
C SER A 260 -7.13 11.22 8.20
N ASN A 261 -6.09 10.75 8.90
CA ASN A 261 -5.42 11.54 9.92
C ASN A 261 -4.76 12.80 9.36
N TRP A 262 -4.09 12.67 8.22
CA TRP A 262 -3.49 13.81 7.54
C TRP A 262 -4.56 14.80 7.06
N LEU A 263 -5.65 14.32 6.45
CA LEU A 263 -6.76 15.17 6.01
C LEU A 263 -7.45 15.87 7.18
N LEU A 264 -7.66 15.20 8.32
CA LEU A 264 -8.22 15.81 9.54
C LEU A 264 -7.30 16.89 10.13
N GLN A 265 -5.98 16.71 10.05
CA GLN A 265 -5.03 17.74 10.45
C GLN A 265 -5.17 18.98 9.56
N LEU A 266 -5.30 18.81 8.24
CA LEU A 266 -5.55 19.92 7.32
C LEU A 266 -6.89 20.60 7.60
N TRP A 267 -7.95 19.82 7.82
CA TRP A 267 -9.28 20.32 8.16
C TRP A 267 -9.27 21.22 9.40
N SER A 268 -8.53 20.82 10.45
CA SER A 268 -8.41 21.61 11.68
C SER A 268 -7.72 22.97 11.49
N ARG A 269 -6.93 23.14 10.43
CA ARG A 269 -6.23 24.41 10.13
C ARG A 269 -7.14 25.45 9.50
N ARG A 270 -8.25 25.02 8.87
CA ARG A 270 -9.20 25.90 8.16
C ARG A 270 -9.79 26.98 9.06
N ASP A 271 -10.08 26.65 10.31
CA ASP A 271 -10.71 27.58 11.26
C ASP A 271 -9.67 28.55 11.88
N GLY A 272 -8.38 28.36 11.62
CA GLY A 272 -7.29 29.22 12.08
C GLY A 272 -7.11 30.44 11.17
N LYS A 273 -7.53 31.62 11.64
CA LYS A 273 -7.45 32.92 10.91
C LYS A 273 -6.04 33.35 10.43
N SER A 274 -4.99 32.56 10.65
CA SER A 274 -3.59 32.95 10.50
C SER A 274 -2.78 32.08 9.52
N GLN A 275 -3.36 31.06 8.87
CA GLN A 275 -2.57 30.06 8.12
C GLN A 275 -2.72 30.07 6.58
N GLY A 276 -3.50 31.01 6.01
CA GLY A 276 -3.65 31.12 4.55
C GLY A 276 -4.47 29.97 3.93
N PRO A 277 -4.60 29.93 2.58
CA PRO A 277 -5.33 28.87 1.89
C PRO A 277 -4.63 27.51 2.04
N ILE A 278 -5.42 26.44 2.12
CA ILE A 278 -4.92 25.07 2.07
C ILE A 278 -4.49 24.81 0.62
N THR A 279 -3.19 24.59 0.43
CA THR A 279 -2.59 24.27 -0.87
C THR A 279 -1.66 23.09 -0.73
N SER A 280 -1.44 22.39 -1.83
CA SER A 280 -0.60 21.20 -1.88
C SER A 280 0.19 21.13 -3.19
N PRO A 281 1.44 20.65 -3.17
CA PRO A 281 2.26 20.57 -4.38
C PRO A 281 1.63 19.82 -5.56
N LEU A 282 0.84 18.76 -5.32
CA LEU A 282 0.15 18.01 -6.38
C LEU A 282 -1.29 18.47 -6.59
N GLY A 283 -1.75 19.50 -5.87
CA GLY A 283 -3.12 20.01 -5.92
C GLY A 283 -4.17 19.02 -5.40
N SER A 284 -3.78 18.04 -4.57
CA SER A 284 -4.69 16.99 -4.11
C SER A 284 -5.73 17.47 -3.10
N VAL A 285 -5.48 18.58 -2.41
CA VAL A 285 -6.32 19.09 -1.30
C VAL A 285 -6.68 20.58 -1.43
N ASP A 286 -6.36 21.21 -2.57
CA ASP A 286 -6.53 22.66 -2.74
C ASP A 286 -8.00 23.10 -2.61
N PHE A 287 -8.93 22.24 -3.03
CA PHE A 287 -10.37 22.46 -2.92
C PHE A 287 -10.85 22.62 -1.46
N LEU A 288 -10.11 22.11 -0.46
CA LEU A 288 -10.47 22.22 0.96
C LEU A 288 -10.52 23.68 1.44
N SER A 289 -9.84 24.61 0.76
CA SER A 289 -9.94 26.04 1.02
C SER A 289 -11.37 26.57 0.85
N ASN A 290 -12.14 25.97 -0.07
CA ASN A 290 -13.51 26.37 -0.40
C ASN A 290 -14.55 25.39 0.18
N ALA A 291 -14.17 24.59 1.19
CA ALA A 291 -15.00 23.50 1.70
C ALA A 291 -16.42 23.94 2.12
N GLN A 292 -16.58 25.16 2.65
CA GLN A 292 -17.89 25.65 3.08
C GLN A 292 -18.83 25.94 1.90
N ASP A 293 -18.29 26.53 0.83
CA ASP A 293 -19.05 26.80 -0.40
C ASP A 293 -19.38 25.50 -1.11
N ILE A 294 -18.40 24.58 -1.18
CA ILE A 294 -18.60 23.23 -1.72
C ILE A 294 -19.75 22.55 -0.98
N LEU A 295 -19.74 22.51 0.35
CA LEU A 295 -20.80 21.86 1.16
C LEU A 295 -22.20 22.45 0.93
N ALA A 296 -22.29 23.72 0.54
CA ALA A 296 -23.56 24.37 0.21
C ALA A 296 -24.13 23.97 -1.17
N THR A 297 -23.31 23.39 -2.04
CA THR A 297 -23.74 22.92 -3.37
C THR A 297 -24.60 21.65 -3.30
N LYS A 298 -25.30 21.38 -4.41
CA LYS A 298 -26.11 20.18 -4.65
C LYS A 298 -25.76 19.62 -6.02
N PHE A 299 -26.07 18.34 -6.22
CA PHE A 299 -25.96 17.74 -7.54
C PHE A 299 -26.95 18.40 -8.50
N SER A 300 -26.50 18.78 -9.69
CA SER A 300 -27.27 19.63 -10.61
C SER A 300 -27.32 19.12 -12.05
N ALA A 301 -26.83 17.91 -12.33
CA ALA A 301 -26.90 17.35 -13.67
C ALA A 301 -28.34 17.03 -14.06
N SER A 302 -28.79 17.55 -15.21
CA SER A 302 -30.13 17.35 -15.75
C SER A 302 -30.21 16.27 -16.83
N THR A 303 -29.07 15.80 -17.33
CA THR A 303 -28.98 14.71 -18.31
C THR A 303 -27.93 13.69 -17.88
N LYS A 304 -28.03 12.47 -18.42
CA LYS A 304 -27.08 11.39 -18.15
C LYS A 304 -25.67 11.73 -18.64
N GLU A 305 -25.55 12.46 -19.76
CA GLU A 305 -24.27 12.91 -20.30
C GLU A 305 -23.62 13.93 -19.37
N MET A 306 -24.40 14.84 -18.77
CA MET A 306 -23.89 15.78 -17.78
C MET A 306 -23.48 15.06 -16.48
N ALA A 307 -24.26 14.07 -16.04
CA ALA A 307 -24.00 13.35 -14.79
C ALA A 307 -22.65 12.63 -14.77
N VAL A 308 -22.15 12.19 -15.94
CA VAL A 308 -20.89 11.47 -16.07
C VAL A 308 -19.74 12.32 -16.62
N ARG A 309 -19.91 13.65 -16.73
CA ARG A 309 -18.79 14.53 -17.11
C ARG A 309 -17.72 14.52 -16.02
N PRO A 310 -16.42 14.44 -16.37
CA PRO A 310 -15.35 14.45 -15.38
C PRO A 310 -15.44 15.63 -14.41
N GLU A 311 -15.83 16.81 -14.87
CA GLU A 311 -16.00 18.01 -14.05
C GLU A 311 -17.14 17.84 -13.02
N THR A 312 -18.27 17.28 -13.43
CA THR A 312 -19.40 16.98 -12.55
C THR A 312 -19.04 15.91 -11.52
N LEU A 313 -18.32 14.88 -11.95
CA LEU A 313 -17.84 13.82 -11.07
C LEU A 313 -16.83 14.36 -10.05
N LEU A 314 -15.85 15.16 -10.48
CA LEU A 314 -14.87 15.81 -9.60
C LEU A 314 -15.56 16.68 -8.54
N ALA A 315 -16.52 17.52 -8.94
CA ALA A 315 -17.28 18.33 -7.99
C ALA A 315 -18.06 17.48 -6.96
N ALA A 316 -18.64 16.35 -7.38
CA ALA A 316 -19.31 15.43 -6.47
C ALA A 316 -18.35 14.75 -5.49
N TYR A 317 -17.14 14.39 -5.95
CA TYR A 317 -16.08 13.85 -5.09
C TYR A 317 -15.55 14.88 -4.09
N GLU A 318 -15.28 16.11 -4.52
CA GLU A 318 -14.85 17.21 -3.65
C GLU A 318 -15.89 17.49 -2.55
N TRP A 319 -17.18 17.48 -2.92
CA TRP A 319 -18.28 17.58 -1.97
C TRP A 319 -18.28 16.42 -0.98
N LEU A 320 -18.18 15.18 -1.47
CA LEU A 320 -18.21 13.98 -0.65
C LEU A 320 -17.03 13.94 0.34
N ILE A 321 -15.84 14.35 -0.08
CA ILE A 321 -14.66 14.46 0.78
C ILE A 321 -14.87 15.52 1.85
N CYS A 322 -15.36 16.70 1.50
CA CYS A 322 -15.66 17.76 2.47
C CYS A 322 -16.70 17.30 3.50
N TRP A 323 -17.75 16.62 3.06
CA TRP A 323 -18.80 16.10 3.94
C TRP A 323 -18.27 15.00 4.87
N LEU A 324 -17.52 14.04 4.33
CA LEU A 324 -16.91 12.97 5.12
C LEU A 324 -15.89 13.51 6.12
N LEU A 325 -15.14 14.57 5.77
CA LEU A 325 -14.24 15.25 6.70
C LEU A 325 -14.99 15.87 7.87
N GLN A 326 -16.03 16.65 7.57
CA GLN A 326 -16.88 17.26 8.59
C GLN A 326 -17.51 16.19 9.49
N ALA A 327 -18.16 15.18 8.90
CA ALA A 327 -18.82 14.11 9.62
C ALA A 327 -17.83 13.28 10.48
N THR A 328 -16.63 13.01 9.98
CA THR A 328 -15.58 12.32 10.75
C THR A 328 -15.15 13.15 11.95
N ASN A 329 -14.88 14.44 11.74
CA ASN A 329 -14.46 15.36 12.80
C ASN A 329 -15.54 15.52 13.87
N ASP A 330 -16.79 15.70 13.48
CA ASP A 330 -17.92 15.87 14.39
C ASP A 330 -18.19 14.59 15.17
N ARG A 331 -18.03 13.41 14.56
CA ARG A 331 -18.14 12.12 15.25
C ARG A 331 -17.04 11.95 16.30
N ILE A 332 -15.79 12.32 16.00
CA ILE A 332 -14.68 12.25 16.95
C ILE A 332 -14.94 13.20 18.14
N LYS A 333 -15.43 14.42 17.87
CA LYS A 333 -15.81 15.39 18.90
C LYS A 333 -16.92 14.85 19.80
N SER A 334 -18.03 14.40 19.21
CA SER A 334 -19.15 13.80 19.94
C SER A 334 -18.75 12.61 20.82
N ASN A 335 -17.86 11.74 20.33
CA ASN A 335 -17.32 10.63 21.12
C ASN A 335 -16.47 11.13 22.30
N SER A 336 -15.65 12.15 22.08
CA SER A 336 -14.82 12.77 23.14
C SER A 336 -15.68 13.47 24.19
N ASP A 337 -16.72 14.19 23.77
CA ASP A 337 -17.69 14.86 24.65
C ASP A 337 -18.49 13.86 25.50
N SER A 338 -18.63 12.62 25.01
CA SER A 338 -19.22 11.49 25.75
C SER A 338 -18.27 10.86 26.79
N GLY A 339 -17.07 11.42 26.98
CA GLY A 339 -16.07 10.96 27.95
C GLY A 339 -15.16 9.82 27.47
N MET A 340 -15.18 9.48 26.18
CA MET A 340 -14.25 8.48 25.64
C MET A 340 -12.83 9.04 25.57
N ASP A 341 -11.83 8.19 25.81
CA ASP A 341 -10.43 8.57 25.57
C ASP A 341 -10.17 8.79 24.07
N ALA A 342 -9.11 9.54 23.75
CA ALA A 342 -8.80 9.95 22.38
C ALA A 342 -8.60 8.77 21.41
N PHE A 343 -8.07 7.64 21.88
CA PHE A 343 -7.87 6.46 21.04
C PHE A 343 -9.22 5.82 20.72
N THR A 344 -10.06 5.58 21.74
CA THR A 344 -11.39 4.99 21.55
C THR A 344 -12.30 5.89 20.71
N ALA A 345 -12.31 7.20 20.97
CA ALA A 345 -13.11 8.17 20.22
C ALA A 345 -12.79 8.15 18.72
N LYS A 346 -11.49 8.09 18.40
CA LYS A 346 -11.00 8.01 17.03
C LYS A 346 -11.29 6.65 16.38
N ASN A 347 -11.10 5.55 17.12
CA ASN A 347 -11.36 4.20 16.64
C ASN A 347 -12.84 4.02 16.26
N ASN A 348 -13.75 4.54 17.07
CA ASN A 348 -15.19 4.48 16.82
C ASN A 348 -15.67 5.33 15.62
N ALA A 349 -14.82 6.23 15.10
CA ALA A 349 -15.08 6.97 13.87
C ALA A 349 -14.45 6.33 12.61
N GLN A 350 -13.63 5.28 12.75
CA GLN A 350 -12.87 4.73 11.62
C GLN A 350 -13.75 4.09 10.55
N VAL A 351 -14.58 3.12 10.93
CA VAL A 351 -15.23 2.20 9.98
C VAL A 351 -16.16 2.91 9.00
N PHE A 352 -17.01 3.81 9.50
CA PHE A 352 -18.09 4.43 8.72
C PHE A 352 -17.83 5.88 8.33
N TYR A 353 -16.73 6.50 8.78
CA TYR A 353 -16.41 7.89 8.46
C TYR A 353 -14.98 8.03 7.89
N ALA A 354 -13.95 7.77 8.70
CA ALA A 354 -12.56 8.00 8.31
C ALA A 354 -12.04 7.07 7.20
N ARG A 355 -12.50 5.81 7.17
CA ARG A 355 -12.14 4.86 6.10
C ARG A 355 -12.78 5.26 4.76
N PRO A 356 -14.10 5.46 4.64
CA PRO A 356 -14.70 6.00 3.42
C PRO A 356 -14.01 7.28 2.94
N LEU A 357 -13.73 8.23 3.86
CA LEU A 357 -13.01 9.47 3.54
C LEU A 357 -11.70 9.21 2.77
N SER A 358 -10.89 8.29 3.27
CA SER A 358 -9.57 8.00 2.67
C SER A 358 -9.70 7.31 1.31
N ILE A 359 -10.72 6.46 1.13
CA ILE A 359 -11.00 5.79 -0.14
C ILE A 359 -11.45 6.83 -1.17
N THR A 360 -12.46 7.63 -0.83
CA THR A 360 -13.00 8.68 -1.70
C THR A 360 -11.94 9.71 -2.07
N PHE A 361 -11.06 10.08 -1.13
CA PHE A 361 -9.94 10.99 -1.40
C PHE A 361 -9.00 10.45 -2.49
N LEU A 362 -8.64 9.18 -2.44
CA LEU A 362 -7.79 8.60 -3.47
C LEU A 362 -8.54 8.46 -4.80
N GLU A 363 -9.80 8.03 -4.78
CA GLU A 363 -10.61 7.90 -6.00
C GLU A 363 -10.72 9.24 -6.73
N HIS A 364 -10.97 10.32 -6.00
CA HIS A 364 -10.92 11.69 -6.47
C HIS A 364 -9.55 12.02 -7.08
N PHE A 365 -8.45 11.74 -6.38
CA PHE A 365 -7.11 12.05 -6.87
C PHE A 365 -6.78 11.31 -8.17
N ILE A 366 -7.17 10.04 -8.28
CA ILE A 366 -7.00 9.26 -9.52
C ILE A 366 -7.82 9.89 -10.65
N LEU A 367 -9.08 10.24 -10.41
CA LEU A 367 -9.95 10.89 -11.40
C LEU A 367 -9.36 12.24 -11.85
N LEU A 368 -8.90 13.06 -10.90
CA LEU A 368 -8.28 14.37 -11.16
C LEU A 368 -7.04 14.22 -12.03
N LYS A 369 -6.13 13.29 -11.68
CA LYS A 369 -4.90 13.07 -12.46
C LYS A 369 -5.18 12.45 -13.82
N PHE A 370 -6.16 11.57 -13.93
CA PHE A 370 -6.57 11.02 -15.22
C PHE A 370 -7.13 12.13 -16.12
N TRP A 371 -8.08 12.91 -15.63
CA TRP A 371 -8.66 14.02 -16.38
C TRP A 371 -7.61 15.08 -16.78
N GLN A 372 -6.72 15.49 -15.87
CA GLN A 372 -5.61 16.40 -16.16
C GLN A 372 -4.67 15.85 -17.23
N LYS A 373 -4.37 14.54 -17.19
CA LYS A 373 -3.48 13.92 -18.19
C LYS A 373 -4.13 13.90 -19.57
N VAL A 374 -5.41 13.55 -19.66
CA VAL A 374 -6.13 13.42 -20.94
C VAL A 374 -6.43 14.77 -21.58
N THR A 375 -6.71 15.80 -20.76
CA THR A 375 -6.95 17.17 -21.24
C THR A 375 -5.65 17.95 -21.50
N GLY A 376 -4.51 17.43 -21.06
CA GLY A 376 -3.19 18.00 -21.33
C GLY A 376 -2.79 17.97 -22.80
N ASN A 377 -1.83 18.83 -23.16
CA ASN A 377 -1.35 18.97 -24.54
C ASN A 377 -0.57 17.75 -25.05
N ASP A 378 -0.10 16.88 -24.16
CA ASP A 378 0.74 15.72 -24.48
C ASP A 378 -0.04 14.55 -25.09
N VAL A 379 -1.38 14.56 -25.02
CA VAL A 379 -2.22 13.47 -25.51
C VAL A 379 -2.75 13.81 -26.89
N GLU A 380 -2.51 12.91 -27.85
CA GLU A 380 -2.99 13.03 -29.22
C GLU A 380 -4.51 13.21 -29.28
N SER A 381 -4.98 14.17 -30.06
CA SER A 381 -6.39 14.54 -30.15
C SER A 381 -7.31 13.38 -30.56
N SER A 382 -6.80 12.41 -31.32
CA SER A 382 -7.52 11.21 -31.75
C SER A 382 -7.83 10.25 -30.59
N LEU A 383 -6.97 10.21 -29.57
CA LEU A 383 -7.10 9.33 -28.40
C LEU A 383 -7.95 9.94 -27.28
N ARG A 384 -8.09 11.27 -27.24
CA ARG A 384 -8.81 11.97 -26.17
C ARG A 384 -10.25 11.49 -25.99
N PRO A 385 -11.07 11.25 -27.04
CA PRO A 385 -12.46 10.82 -26.84
C PRO A 385 -12.58 9.49 -26.09
N VAL A 386 -11.79 8.47 -26.47
CA VAL A 386 -11.84 7.15 -25.82
C VAL A 386 -11.27 7.21 -24.40
N LEU A 387 -10.19 7.97 -24.18
CA LEU A 387 -9.60 8.13 -22.85
C LEU A 387 -10.50 8.93 -21.90
N LEU A 388 -11.22 9.95 -22.39
CA LEU A 388 -12.20 10.68 -21.60
C LEU A 388 -13.39 9.79 -21.23
N ARG A 389 -13.88 8.93 -22.13
CA ARG A 389 -14.92 7.94 -21.79
C ARG A 389 -14.46 6.98 -20.70
N LEU A 390 -13.21 6.49 -20.75
CA LEU A 390 -12.63 5.67 -19.69
C LEU A 390 -12.50 6.43 -18.37
N CYS A 391 -12.05 7.69 -18.41
CA CYS A 391 -11.96 8.57 -17.25
C CYS A 391 -13.33 8.78 -16.59
N SER A 392 -14.35 9.10 -17.39
CA SER A 392 -15.75 9.23 -16.95
C SER A 392 -16.30 7.92 -16.39
N LEU A 393 -16.05 6.79 -17.06
CA LEU A 393 -16.53 5.49 -16.61
C LEU A 393 -15.93 5.14 -15.25
N TYR A 394 -14.62 5.31 -15.08
CA TYR A 394 -13.96 5.12 -13.79
C TYR A 394 -14.59 6.01 -12.70
N GLY A 395 -14.68 7.32 -12.94
CA GLY A 395 -15.20 8.25 -11.96
C GLY A 395 -16.65 7.95 -11.55
N ALA A 396 -17.52 7.71 -12.54
CA ALA A 396 -18.94 7.42 -12.33
C ALA A 396 -19.17 6.06 -11.66
N TRP A 397 -18.49 5.01 -12.13
CA TRP A 397 -18.60 3.65 -11.57
C TRP A 397 -18.18 3.61 -10.10
N ARG A 398 -17.13 4.36 -9.74
CA ARG A 398 -16.69 4.48 -8.35
C ARG A 398 -17.63 5.36 -7.52
N LEU A 399 -18.15 6.46 -8.08
CA LEU A 399 -19.05 7.37 -7.38
C LEU A 399 -20.40 6.71 -7.07
N GLU A 400 -20.90 5.84 -7.94
CA GLU A 400 -22.11 5.02 -7.73
C GLU A 400 -22.07 4.28 -6.39
N ARG A 401 -20.90 3.75 -6.02
CA ARG A 401 -20.69 2.99 -4.77
C ARG A 401 -20.87 3.86 -3.52
N HIS A 402 -20.88 5.19 -3.67
CA HIS A 402 -21.03 6.16 -2.60
C HIS A 402 -22.39 6.87 -2.59
N LEU A 403 -23.34 6.46 -3.44
CA LEU A 403 -24.67 7.08 -3.51
C LEU A 403 -25.36 7.18 -2.15
N THR A 404 -25.25 6.14 -1.32
CA THR A 404 -25.82 6.16 0.04
C THR A 404 -25.31 7.33 0.87
N ILE A 405 -24.01 7.64 0.82
CA ILE A 405 -23.41 8.73 1.58
C ILE A 405 -23.80 10.09 1.00
N LEU A 406 -23.87 10.19 -0.33
CA LEU A 406 -24.32 11.40 -1.03
C LEU A 406 -25.78 11.76 -0.67
N TYR A 407 -26.65 10.76 -0.49
CA TYR A 407 -28.01 10.96 0.04
C TYR A 407 -28.01 11.31 1.53
N GLN A 408 -27.19 10.67 2.36
CA GLN A 408 -27.12 10.94 3.80
C GLN A 408 -26.74 12.39 4.11
N GLY A 409 -25.83 12.98 3.34
CA GLY A 409 -25.48 14.38 3.47
C GLY A 409 -26.28 15.34 2.58
N SER A 410 -27.37 14.84 1.96
CA SER A 410 -28.31 15.62 1.16
C SER A 410 -27.69 16.33 -0.04
N TYR A 411 -26.61 15.80 -0.63
CA TYR A 411 -26.10 16.30 -1.92
C TYR A 411 -26.99 15.88 -3.08
N LEU A 412 -27.43 14.62 -3.03
CA LEU A 412 -28.51 14.07 -3.83
C LEU A 412 -29.78 14.11 -3.00
N THR A 413 -30.86 14.65 -3.55
CA THR A 413 -32.14 14.80 -2.85
C THR A 413 -33.29 14.04 -3.50
N ASP A 414 -33.07 13.50 -4.69
CA ASP A 414 -34.07 12.83 -5.52
C ASP A 414 -33.50 11.56 -6.16
N GLY A 415 -34.38 10.65 -6.59
CA GLY A 415 -33.99 9.42 -7.27
C GLY A 415 -33.54 9.62 -8.72
N LEU A 416 -33.94 10.71 -9.37
CA LEU A 416 -33.61 10.98 -10.77
C LEU A 416 -32.11 11.17 -10.95
N SER A 417 -31.46 11.90 -10.04
CA SER A 417 -30.03 12.18 -10.09
C SER A 417 -29.18 10.91 -10.05
N ALA A 418 -29.55 9.93 -9.20
CA ALA A 418 -28.89 8.62 -9.19
C ALA A 418 -29.17 7.82 -10.46
N GLN A 419 -30.41 7.87 -10.96
CA GLN A 419 -30.77 7.21 -12.22
C GLN A 419 -29.96 7.74 -13.40
N LEU A 420 -29.78 9.07 -13.51
CA LEU A 420 -28.98 9.70 -14.55
C LEU A 420 -27.51 9.23 -14.52
N LEU A 421 -26.94 9.05 -13.33
CA LEU A 421 -25.59 8.51 -13.16
C LEU A 421 -25.53 7.05 -13.65
N CYS A 422 -26.47 6.21 -13.23
CA CYS A 422 -26.55 4.80 -13.64
C CYS A 422 -26.75 4.65 -15.17
N ASP A 423 -27.64 5.43 -15.76
CA ASP A 423 -27.89 5.42 -17.21
C ASP A 423 -26.66 5.91 -17.99
N GLY A 424 -25.97 6.93 -17.48
CA GLY A 424 -24.72 7.42 -18.07
C GLY A 424 -23.60 6.38 -18.04
N ILE A 425 -23.50 5.57 -16.98
CA ILE A 425 -22.58 4.45 -16.89
C ILE A 425 -22.86 3.41 -17.99
N LEU A 426 -24.13 3.03 -18.18
CA LEU A 426 -24.52 2.05 -19.21
C LEU A 426 -24.20 2.56 -20.62
N ASP A 427 -24.46 3.84 -20.88
CA ASP A 427 -24.11 4.49 -22.14
C ASP A 427 -22.60 4.50 -22.40
N LEU A 428 -21.79 4.80 -21.38
CA LEU A 428 -20.33 4.76 -21.48
C LEU A 428 -19.83 3.36 -21.81
N CYS A 429 -20.37 2.33 -21.15
CA CYS A 429 -20.05 0.93 -21.47
C CYS A 429 -20.40 0.57 -22.92
N ALA A 430 -21.56 1.00 -23.41
CA ALA A 430 -21.97 0.79 -24.80
C ALA A 430 -21.03 1.49 -25.80
N GLN A 431 -20.60 2.71 -25.49
CA GLN A 431 -19.69 3.51 -26.33
C GLN A 431 -18.26 2.98 -26.33
N LEU A 432 -17.79 2.36 -25.25
CA LEU A 432 -16.44 1.79 -25.14
C LEU A 432 -16.31 0.38 -25.71
N LYS A 433 -17.43 -0.35 -25.84
CA LYS A 433 -17.46 -1.73 -26.33
C LYS A 433 -16.71 -1.95 -27.66
N PRO A 434 -16.81 -1.07 -28.68
CA PRO A 434 -16.08 -1.26 -29.94
C PRO A 434 -14.55 -1.15 -29.78
N ASP A 435 -14.08 -0.42 -28.78
CA ASP A 435 -12.67 -0.09 -28.57
C ASP A 435 -11.98 -1.05 -27.58
N VAL A 436 -12.73 -1.92 -26.88
CA VAL A 436 -12.22 -2.69 -25.73
C VAL A 436 -11.02 -3.58 -26.05
N ILE A 437 -10.98 -4.19 -27.23
CA ILE A 437 -9.85 -5.05 -27.64
C ILE A 437 -8.60 -4.20 -27.84
N ALA A 438 -8.69 -3.08 -28.58
CA ALA A 438 -7.56 -2.19 -28.78
C ALA A 438 -7.05 -1.57 -27.47
N LEU A 439 -7.97 -1.25 -26.53
CA LEU A 439 -7.61 -0.75 -25.21
C LEU A 439 -6.86 -1.78 -24.36
N VAL A 440 -7.26 -3.05 -24.43
CA VAL A 440 -6.57 -4.14 -23.73
C VAL A 440 -5.23 -4.44 -24.40
N ASP A 441 -5.19 -4.54 -25.73
CA ASP A 441 -3.97 -4.83 -26.50
C ASP A 441 -2.90 -3.74 -26.31
N ALA A 442 -3.30 -2.49 -26.12
CA ALA A 442 -2.38 -1.38 -25.84
C ALA A 442 -1.57 -1.55 -24.54
N ILE A 443 -2.06 -2.37 -23.59
CA ILE A 443 -1.41 -2.62 -22.30
C ILE A 443 -1.04 -4.09 -22.09
N ALA A 444 -1.49 -4.99 -22.97
CA ALA A 444 -1.27 -6.43 -22.82
C ALA A 444 0.22 -6.76 -22.95
N PRO A 445 0.78 -7.54 -22.01
CA PRO A 445 2.12 -8.08 -22.20
C PRO A 445 2.08 -9.19 -23.27
N PRO A 446 3.24 -9.60 -23.83
CA PRO A 446 3.30 -10.74 -24.75
C PRO A 446 2.70 -12.02 -24.15
N ASP A 447 2.11 -12.88 -24.99
CA ASP A 447 1.39 -14.10 -24.55
C ASP A 447 2.20 -15.02 -23.63
N PHE A 448 3.53 -15.09 -23.80
CA PHE A 448 4.39 -15.92 -22.94
C PHE A 448 4.47 -15.37 -21.50
N VAL A 449 4.34 -14.06 -21.31
CA VAL A 449 4.28 -13.40 -19.99
C VAL A 449 2.87 -13.56 -19.41
N LEU A 450 1.84 -13.38 -20.23
CA LEU A 450 0.44 -13.56 -19.82
C LEU A 450 0.17 -15.00 -19.37
N ASN A 451 0.81 -15.97 -20.03
CA ASN A 451 0.80 -17.40 -19.69
C ASN A 451 -0.63 -17.93 -19.45
N SER A 452 -1.55 -17.55 -20.32
CA SER A 452 -2.97 -17.90 -20.22
C SER A 452 -3.46 -18.53 -21.52
N ALA A 453 -4.03 -19.73 -21.44
CA ALA A 453 -4.69 -20.37 -22.57
C ALA A 453 -5.98 -19.63 -22.98
N LEU A 454 -6.55 -18.80 -22.10
CA LEU A 454 -7.78 -18.05 -22.39
C LEU A 454 -7.48 -16.66 -22.98
N GLY A 455 -6.34 -16.07 -22.63
CA GLY A 455 -5.97 -14.70 -23.02
C GLY A 455 -5.04 -14.60 -24.22
N GLY A 456 -4.90 -15.65 -25.03
CA GLY A 456 -3.99 -15.62 -26.20
C GLY A 456 -4.39 -14.57 -27.23
N SER A 457 -3.41 -13.77 -27.67
CA SER A 457 -3.57 -12.69 -28.65
C SER A 457 -4.06 -13.15 -30.02
N ASP A 458 -3.92 -14.44 -30.34
CA ASP A 458 -4.36 -15.04 -31.61
C ASP A 458 -5.87 -15.31 -31.69
N GLY A 459 -6.60 -15.14 -30.59
CA GLY A 459 -8.04 -15.35 -30.50
C GLY A 459 -8.48 -16.82 -30.59
N HIS A 460 -7.56 -17.79 -30.63
CA HIS A 460 -7.89 -19.21 -30.78
C HIS A 460 -8.16 -19.92 -29.44
N LEU A 461 -9.07 -19.37 -28.65
CA LEU A 461 -9.42 -19.82 -27.29
C LEU A 461 -9.42 -21.35 -27.10
N TYR A 462 -10.24 -22.08 -27.86
CA TYR A 462 -10.41 -23.53 -27.66
C TYR A 462 -9.20 -24.34 -28.13
N LYS A 463 -8.47 -23.88 -29.15
CA LYS A 463 -7.23 -24.55 -29.61
C LYS A 463 -6.14 -24.41 -28.55
N ASN A 464 -5.99 -23.21 -27.99
CA ASN A 464 -5.02 -22.92 -26.94
C ASN A 464 -5.32 -23.73 -25.68
N LEU A 465 -6.61 -23.81 -25.29
CA LEU A 465 -7.05 -24.62 -24.16
C LEU A 465 -6.77 -26.11 -24.38
N GLN A 466 -7.13 -26.66 -25.55
CA GLN A 466 -6.85 -28.06 -25.88
C GLN A 466 -5.34 -28.35 -25.86
N ALA A 467 -4.53 -27.48 -26.47
CA ALA A 467 -3.08 -27.63 -26.49
C ALA A 467 -2.47 -27.63 -25.09
N ALA A 468 -2.95 -26.76 -24.19
CA ALA A 468 -2.50 -26.72 -22.80
C ALA A 468 -2.87 -28.01 -22.03
N ILE A 469 -4.09 -28.52 -22.22
CA ILE A 469 -4.55 -29.77 -21.60
C ILE A 469 -3.69 -30.95 -22.08
N TYR A 470 -3.47 -31.07 -23.39
CA TYR A 470 -2.74 -32.22 -23.97
C TYR A 470 -1.26 -32.25 -23.58
N ARG A 471 -0.68 -31.11 -23.20
CA ARG A 471 0.70 -31.02 -22.67
C ARG A 471 0.79 -31.33 -21.18
N THR A 472 -0.34 -31.40 -20.47
CA THR A 472 -0.33 -31.69 -19.02
C THR A 472 0.12 -33.14 -18.79
N PRO A 473 1.14 -33.38 -17.94
CA PRO A 473 1.62 -34.73 -17.67
C PRO A 473 0.50 -35.63 -17.15
N GLN A 474 0.49 -36.89 -17.59
CA GLN A 474 -0.42 -37.94 -17.12
C GLN A 474 -1.92 -37.66 -17.37
N VAL A 475 -2.28 -36.66 -18.18
CA VAL A 475 -3.69 -36.27 -18.40
C VAL A 475 -4.57 -37.38 -18.99
N PHE A 476 -3.97 -38.29 -19.77
CA PHE A 476 -4.64 -39.47 -20.34
C PHE A 476 -4.30 -40.77 -19.60
N GLU A 477 -3.48 -40.70 -18.55
CA GLU A 477 -3.06 -41.86 -17.79
C GLU A 477 -4.02 -42.15 -16.64
N ARG A 478 -4.04 -43.40 -16.17
CA ARG A 478 -4.78 -43.75 -14.95
C ARG A 478 -4.04 -43.18 -13.74
N PRO A 479 -4.75 -42.71 -12.70
CA PRO A 479 -4.10 -42.26 -11.47
C PRO A 479 -3.29 -43.40 -10.84
N SER A 480 -2.15 -43.11 -10.20
CA SER A 480 -1.25 -44.13 -9.63
C SER A 480 -1.94 -45.07 -8.64
N TRP A 481 -2.98 -44.59 -7.95
CA TRP A 481 -3.79 -45.31 -6.98
C TRP A 481 -5.03 -46.01 -7.57
N TRP A 482 -5.20 -46.08 -8.89
CA TRP A 482 -6.42 -46.66 -9.50
C TRP A 482 -6.69 -48.10 -9.06
N LYS A 483 -5.64 -48.90 -8.83
CA LYS A 483 -5.75 -50.28 -8.36
C LYS A 483 -6.32 -50.37 -6.96
N ASP A 484 -6.08 -49.39 -6.10
CA ASP A 484 -6.60 -49.43 -4.73
C ASP A 484 -8.12 -49.21 -4.70
N ILE A 485 -8.68 -48.53 -5.72
CA ILE A 485 -10.13 -48.42 -5.92
C ILE A 485 -10.72 -49.67 -6.55
N VAL A 486 -10.07 -50.27 -7.55
CA VAL A 486 -10.65 -51.43 -8.25
C VAL A 486 -10.50 -52.71 -7.42
N ASP A 487 -9.37 -52.86 -6.72
CA ASP A 487 -9.05 -54.02 -5.88
C ASP A 487 -9.44 -53.80 -4.41
N TRP A 488 -10.28 -52.80 -4.11
CA TRP A 488 -10.60 -52.44 -2.73
C TRP A 488 -11.19 -53.63 -1.96
N GLN A 489 -12.02 -54.47 -2.61
CA GLN A 489 -12.63 -55.64 -1.97
C GLN A 489 -11.64 -56.78 -1.70
N THR A 490 -10.60 -56.93 -2.51
CA THR A 490 -9.59 -57.99 -2.34
C THR A 490 -8.46 -57.59 -1.39
N LYS A 491 -8.29 -56.28 -1.15
CA LYS A 491 -7.29 -55.72 -0.24
C LYS A 491 -7.87 -55.15 1.07
N SER A 492 -9.19 -54.95 1.16
CA SER A 492 -9.82 -54.46 2.40
C SER A 492 -9.71 -55.51 3.49
N LYS A 493 -9.13 -55.12 4.64
CA LYS A 493 -9.27 -55.81 5.92
C LYS A 493 -10.33 -55.16 6.82
N LEU A 494 -11.02 -54.14 6.30
CA LEU A 494 -12.21 -53.52 6.88
C LEU A 494 -13.46 -54.24 6.40
#